data_AF-A0A2G8K9U5-F1
#
_entry.id   AF-A0A2G8K9U5-F1
#
_cell.length_a   1.000
_cell.length_b   1.000
_cell.length_c   1.000
_cell.angle_alpha   90.00
_cell.angle_beta   90.00
_cell.angle_gamma   90.00
#
_symmetry.space_group_name_H-M   'P 1'
#
loop_
_entity.id
_entity.type
_entity.pdbx_description
1 polymer ?
#
loop_
_entity_poly.entity_id
_entity_poly.type
_entity_poly.pdbx_seq_one_letter_code
_entity_poly.pdbx_strand_id
1 'polypeptide(L)'
;DKWKLLPAFLKVRGLVRQHIDSFNYFINVEIKKIMKANERVTSDADPNFYLKYMNIYVGSPDVEEGFNITKPISPHECRLRDMTYSAPITVDIEYTRGTQRVIRKNLPIGRMPIMLRSSNCILTGKSPAELAKLNECPLDPGGYFVVRGSEKVILIQEQLSKNRMIVELDRKGIVLQY
;
A
#
# COMPACT_ATOMS: atom_id res chain seq x y z
N ASP A 1 26.74 16.88 24.99
CA ASP A 1 25.68 15.86 24.90
C ASP A 1 24.65 15.98 23.77
N LYS A 2 24.50 17.13 23.09
CA LYS A 2 23.49 17.29 22.00
C LYS A 2 23.62 16.29 20.85
N TRP A 3 24.85 15.87 20.50
CA TRP A 3 25.10 14.92 19.41
C TRP A 3 24.50 13.52 19.65
N LYS A 4 24.27 13.12 20.92
CA LYS A 4 23.64 11.84 21.28
C LYS A 4 22.15 11.79 20.91
N LEU A 5 21.51 12.95 20.71
CA LEU A 5 20.11 13.04 20.30
C LEU A 5 19.89 12.55 18.87
N LEU A 6 20.86 12.73 17.97
CA LEU A 6 20.73 12.34 16.58
C LEU A 6 20.66 10.81 16.40
N PRO A 7 21.58 9.99 16.97
CA PRO A 7 21.44 8.54 16.95
C PRO A 7 20.16 8.04 17.63
N ALA A 8 19.74 8.67 18.74
CA ALA A 8 18.49 8.33 19.41
C ALA A 8 17.27 8.62 18.51
N PHE A 9 17.26 9.77 17.84
CA PHE A 9 16.21 10.15 16.89
C PHE A 9 16.19 9.21 15.68
N LEU A 10 17.34 8.91 15.07
CA LEU A 10 17.42 8.01 13.92
C LEU A 10 17.03 6.57 14.25
N LYS A 11 17.33 6.08 15.47
CA LYS A 11 16.86 4.77 15.93
C LYS A 11 15.34 4.68 16.01
N VAL A 12 14.66 5.76 16.38
CA VAL A 12 13.20 5.79 16.51
C VAL A 12 12.53 6.14 15.18
N ARG A 13 12.98 7.19 14.50
CA ARG A 13 12.31 7.76 13.33
C ARG A 13 12.87 7.26 12.01
N GLY A 14 14.10 6.74 11.93
CA GLY A 14 14.70 6.28 10.67
C GLY A 14 14.81 7.36 9.57
N LEU A 15 15.63 7.10 8.54
CA LEU A 15 15.71 7.98 7.37
C LEU A 15 14.58 7.72 6.36
N VAL A 16 14.15 6.46 6.27
CA VAL A 16 13.20 6.00 5.23
C VAL A 16 11.78 5.79 5.77
N ARG A 17 11.60 5.96 7.08
CA ARG A 17 10.33 5.66 7.76
C ARG A 17 9.16 6.50 7.26
N GLN A 18 9.39 7.69 6.72
CA GLN A 18 8.33 8.52 6.13
C GLN A 18 7.56 7.78 5.03
N HIS A 19 8.27 7.07 4.15
CA HIS A 19 7.65 6.25 3.11
C HIS A 19 6.87 5.09 3.71
N ILE A 20 7.48 4.39 4.69
CA ILE A 20 6.89 3.21 5.32
C ILE A 20 5.62 3.58 6.11
N ASP A 21 5.67 4.64 6.92
CA ASP A 21 4.55 5.10 7.73
C ASP A 21 3.40 5.59 6.82
N SER A 22 3.71 6.31 5.74
CA SER A 22 2.71 6.71 4.73
C SER A 22 2.06 5.51 4.06
N PHE A 23 2.85 4.51 3.63
CA PHE A 23 2.32 3.31 2.99
C PHE A 23 1.48 2.48 3.96
N ASN A 24 1.93 2.33 5.21
CA ASN A 24 1.18 1.66 6.28
C ASN A 24 -0.17 2.35 6.52
N TYR A 25 -0.21 3.68 6.56
CA TYR A 25 -1.46 4.42 6.69
C TYR A 25 -2.40 4.17 5.52
N PHE A 26 -1.87 4.17 4.29
CA PHE A 26 -2.62 3.91 3.08
C PHE A 26 -3.30 2.53 3.11
N ILE A 27 -2.54 1.45 3.32
CA ILE A 27 -3.08 0.08 3.26
C ILE A 27 -3.97 -0.29 4.44
N ASN A 28 -3.78 0.33 5.61
CA ASN A 28 -4.55 -0.01 6.82
C ASN A 28 -5.81 0.85 6.98
N VAL A 29 -5.78 2.10 6.51
CA VAL A 29 -6.82 3.10 6.77
C VAL A 29 -7.39 3.70 5.49
N GLU A 30 -6.58 4.29 4.62
CA GLU A 30 -7.11 5.05 3.47
C GLU A 30 -7.82 4.16 2.45
N ILE A 31 -7.32 2.95 2.21
CA ILE A 31 -7.98 2.01 1.29
C ILE A 31 -9.41 1.68 1.73
N LYS A 32 -9.66 1.63 3.05
CA LYS A 32 -11.01 1.43 3.61
C LYS A 32 -11.88 2.67 3.45
N LYS A 33 -11.30 3.88 3.54
CA LYS A 33 -12.01 5.13 3.27
C LYS A 33 -12.42 5.22 1.80
N ILE A 34 -11.52 4.84 0.87
CA ILE A 34 -11.82 4.79 -0.57
C ILE A 34 -12.95 3.81 -0.85
N MET A 35 -12.90 2.61 -0.26
CA MET A 35 -13.97 1.62 -0.38
C MET A 35 -15.30 2.16 0.15
N LYS A 36 -15.30 2.82 1.32
CA LYS A 36 -16.50 3.40 1.93
C LYS A 36 -17.12 4.51 1.07
N ALA A 37 -16.30 5.32 0.42
CA ALA A 37 -16.78 6.36 -0.49
C ALA A 37 -17.46 5.78 -1.75
N ASN A 38 -17.09 4.57 -2.15
CA ASN A 38 -17.60 3.87 -3.33
C ASN A 38 -18.33 2.56 -2.92
N GLU A 39 -19.00 2.56 -1.76
CA GLU A 39 -19.46 1.32 -1.13
C GLU A 39 -20.54 0.58 -1.92
N ARG A 40 -21.32 1.26 -2.75
CA ARG A 40 -22.48 0.70 -3.44
C ARG A 40 -22.40 0.94 -4.94
N VAL A 41 -22.57 -0.14 -5.69
CA VAL A 41 -22.68 -0.15 -7.15
C VAL A 41 -24.09 -0.63 -7.52
N THR A 42 -24.77 0.11 -8.38
CA THR A 42 -26.13 -0.19 -8.86
C THR A 42 -26.11 -0.46 -10.36
N SER A 43 -27.08 -1.23 -10.85
CA SER A 43 -27.27 -1.47 -12.28
C SER A 43 -28.31 -0.50 -12.86
N ASP A 44 -28.01 0.09 -14.01
CA ASP A 44 -28.99 0.92 -14.74
C ASP A 44 -30.05 0.06 -15.44
N ALA A 45 -29.75 -1.21 -15.71
CA ALA A 45 -30.65 -2.14 -16.42
C ALA A 45 -31.60 -2.90 -15.47
N ASP A 46 -31.16 -3.20 -14.25
CA ASP A 46 -31.96 -3.87 -13.22
C ASP A 46 -31.92 -3.05 -11.92
N PRO A 47 -32.96 -2.24 -11.64
CA PRO A 47 -33.03 -1.42 -10.43
C PRO A 47 -33.00 -2.23 -9.12
N ASN A 48 -33.32 -3.53 -9.17
CA ASN A 48 -33.30 -4.40 -8.00
C ASN A 48 -31.90 -4.96 -7.73
N PHE A 49 -30.97 -4.86 -8.70
CA PHE A 49 -29.61 -5.33 -8.54
C PHE A 49 -28.72 -4.28 -7.87
N TYR A 50 -28.08 -4.65 -6.75
CA TYR A 50 -26.95 -3.91 -6.20
C TYR A 50 -25.81 -4.83 -5.80
N LEU A 51 -24.60 -4.27 -5.82
CA LEU A 51 -23.41 -4.80 -5.17
C LEU A 51 -22.95 -3.79 -4.12
N LYS A 52 -22.66 -4.26 -2.93
CA LYS A 52 -22.16 -3.47 -1.81
C LYS A 52 -20.86 -4.05 -1.29
N TYR A 53 -19.83 -3.23 -1.20
CA TYR A 53 -18.58 -3.57 -0.51
C TYR A 53 -18.77 -3.43 1.00
N MET A 54 -18.49 -4.50 1.73
CA MET A 54 -18.63 -4.57 3.18
C MET A 54 -17.30 -4.31 3.88
N ASN A 55 -16.21 -4.88 3.35
CA ASN A 55 -14.87 -4.64 3.86
C ASN A 55 -13.80 -4.94 2.80
N ILE A 56 -12.60 -4.40 3.02
CA ILE A 56 -11.43 -4.60 2.16
C ILE A 56 -10.20 -4.94 3.01
N TYR A 57 -9.41 -5.86 2.51
CA TYR A 57 -8.21 -6.36 3.15
C TYR A 57 -7.06 -6.41 2.15
N VAL A 58 -5.87 -6.03 2.63
CA VAL A 58 -4.61 -6.25 1.91
C VAL A 58 -3.91 -7.39 2.64
N GLY A 59 -3.68 -8.50 1.94
CA GLY A 59 -3.05 -9.68 2.51
C GLY A 59 -1.53 -9.54 2.71
N SER A 60 -0.88 -10.69 2.83
CA SER A 60 0.58 -10.81 2.81
C SER A 60 1.07 -11.24 1.43
N PRO A 61 2.33 -10.91 1.05
CA PRO A 61 2.88 -11.28 -0.24
C PRO A 61 2.91 -12.78 -0.49
N ASP A 62 2.32 -13.18 -1.61
CA ASP A 62 2.24 -14.57 -2.08
C ASP A 62 2.48 -14.67 -3.60
N VAL A 63 2.68 -15.90 -4.07
CA VAL A 63 2.74 -16.26 -5.47
C VAL A 63 1.82 -17.45 -5.73
N GLU A 64 1.13 -17.44 -6.87
CA GLU A 64 0.38 -18.59 -7.35
C GLU A 64 1.29 -19.44 -8.26
N GLU A 65 1.57 -20.67 -7.85
CA GLU A 65 2.47 -21.60 -8.58
C GLU A 65 1.71 -22.60 -9.47
N GLY A 66 0.39 -22.41 -9.61
CA GLY A 66 -0.52 -23.29 -10.36
C GLY A 66 -1.45 -24.10 -9.45
N PHE A 67 -2.53 -24.64 -10.05
CA PHE A 67 -3.56 -25.44 -9.36
C PHE A 67 -4.17 -24.75 -8.12
N ASN A 68 -4.32 -23.41 -8.13
CA ASN A 68 -4.80 -22.60 -7.01
C ASN A 68 -3.95 -22.73 -5.72
N ILE A 69 -2.68 -23.16 -5.83
CA ILE A 69 -1.76 -23.24 -4.69
C ILE A 69 -1.01 -21.93 -4.59
N THR A 70 -1.26 -21.21 -3.50
CA THR A 70 -0.55 -19.98 -3.13
C THR A 70 0.54 -20.27 -2.11
N LYS A 71 1.74 -19.72 -2.31
CA LYS A 71 2.84 -19.80 -1.36
C LYS A 71 3.33 -18.41 -0.97
N PRO A 72 3.76 -18.20 0.28
CA PRO A 72 4.43 -16.96 0.66
C PRO A 72 5.73 -16.82 -0.14
N ILE A 73 6.01 -15.60 -0.61
CA ILE A 73 7.19 -15.29 -1.44
C ILE A 73 8.10 -14.30 -0.71
N SER A 74 9.42 -14.46 -0.87
CA SER A 74 10.40 -13.50 -0.34
C SER A 74 10.73 -12.40 -1.36
N PRO A 75 11.13 -11.19 -0.93
CA PRO A 75 11.56 -10.17 -1.89
C PRO A 75 12.77 -10.63 -2.70
N HIS A 76 13.74 -11.33 -2.09
CA HIS A 76 14.87 -11.94 -2.79
C HIS A 76 14.43 -12.86 -3.95
N GLU A 77 13.45 -13.72 -3.71
CA GLU A 77 12.91 -14.58 -4.75
C GLU A 77 12.21 -13.78 -5.87
N CYS A 78 11.47 -12.71 -5.52
CA CYS A 78 10.90 -11.82 -6.53
C CYS A 78 11.95 -11.14 -7.41
N ARG A 79 13.10 -10.76 -6.83
CA ARG A 79 14.23 -10.17 -7.57
C ARG A 79 14.81 -11.17 -8.57
N LEU A 80 15.02 -12.42 -8.17
CA LEU A 80 15.63 -13.45 -9.02
C LEU A 80 14.70 -13.97 -10.13
N ARG A 81 13.39 -14.05 -9.87
CA ARG A 81 12.39 -14.62 -10.80
C ARG A 81 11.71 -13.55 -11.68
N ASP A 82 12.20 -12.32 -11.69
CA ASP A 82 11.57 -11.18 -12.37
C ASP A 82 10.08 -10.98 -12.01
N MET A 83 9.73 -11.24 -10.75
CA MET A 83 8.36 -11.13 -10.25
C MET A 83 8.10 -9.81 -9.53
N THR A 84 6.82 -9.52 -9.27
CA THR A 84 6.41 -8.37 -8.47
C THR A 84 6.05 -8.81 -7.06
N TYR A 85 6.73 -8.26 -6.07
CA TYR A 85 6.46 -8.51 -4.66
C TYR A 85 5.14 -7.83 -4.27
N SER A 86 4.06 -8.61 -4.26
CA SER A 86 2.69 -8.12 -4.13
C SER A 86 1.84 -9.06 -3.28
N ALA A 87 0.80 -8.51 -2.66
CA ALA A 87 -0.18 -9.25 -1.86
C ALA A 87 -1.59 -9.17 -2.49
N PRO A 88 -2.45 -10.17 -2.28
CA PRO A 88 -3.83 -10.12 -2.78
C PRO A 88 -4.63 -9.05 -2.04
N ILE A 89 -5.45 -8.32 -2.79
CA ILE A 89 -6.49 -7.44 -2.26
C ILE A 89 -7.78 -8.23 -2.28
N THR A 90 -8.36 -8.49 -1.12
CA THR A 90 -9.61 -9.23 -0.98
C THR A 90 -10.71 -8.34 -0.41
N VAL A 91 -11.94 -8.57 -0.84
CA VAL A 91 -13.12 -7.84 -0.36
C VAL A 91 -14.21 -8.79 0.09
N ASP A 92 -15.00 -8.31 1.03
CA ASP A 92 -16.29 -8.89 1.36
C ASP A 92 -17.37 -8.09 0.63
N ILE A 93 -18.23 -8.78 -0.11
CA ILE A 93 -19.33 -8.16 -0.86
C ILE A 93 -20.67 -8.73 -0.45
N GLU A 94 -21.68 -7.88 -0.49
CA GLU A 94 -23.09 -8.23 -0.43
C GLU A 94 -23.72 -7.86 -1.77
N TYR A 95 -24.44 -8.78 -2.40
CA TYR A 95 -25.17 -8.49 -3.64
C TYR A 95 -26.51 -9.20 -3.69
N THR A 96 -27.42 -8.69 -4.50
CA THR A 96 -28.74 -9.28 -4.73
C THR A 96 -28.71 -10.26 -5.90
N ARG A 97 -29.29 -11.44 -5.70
CA ARG A 97 -29.55 -12.42 -6.76
C ARG A 97 -31.06 -12.69 -6.80
N GLY A 98 -31.76 -11.98 -7.67
CA GLY A 98 -33.23 -11.93 -7.64
C GLY A 98 -33.71 -11.29 -6.33
N THR A 99 -34.51 -11.99 -5.54
CA THR A 99 -35.02 -11.50 -4.25
C THR A 99 -34.09 -11.78 -3.07
N GLN A 100 -33.03 -12.56 -3.25
CA GLN A 100 -32.15 -12.99 -2.17
C GLN A 100 -30.92 -12.09 -2.04
N ARG A 101 -30.53 -11.79 -0.80
CA ARG A 101 -29.24 -11.16 -0.48
C ARG A 101 -28.18 -12.23 -0.26
N VAL A 102 -27.09 -12.15 -1.01
CA VAL A 102 -25.97 -13.10 -0.96
C VAL A 102 -24.73 -12.37 -0.48
N ILE A 103 -24.07 -12.92 0.53
CA ILE A 103 -22.78 -12.42 1.02
C ILE A 103 -21.68 -13.35 0.53
N ARG A 104 -20.64 -12.78 -0.09
CA ARG A 104 -19.40 -13.48 -0.42
C ARG A 104 -18.24 -12.80 0.30
N LYS A 105 -17.43 -13.61 0.97
CA LYS A 105 -16.25 -13.15 1.70
C LYS A 105 -14.98 -13.51 0.96
N ASN A 106 -13.91 -12.78 1.22
CA ASN A 106 -12.56 -13.03 0.70
C ASN A 106 -12.49 -13.12 -0.83
N LEU A 107 -13.27 -12.30 -1.55
CA LEU A 107 -13.21 -12.25 -3.01
C LEU A 107 -11.95 -11.48 -3.44
N PRO A 108 -11.01 -12.08 -4.18
CA PRO A 108 -9.86 -11.36 -4.70
C PRO A 108 -10.28 -10.40 -5.82
N ILE A 109 -9.85 -9.15 -5.73
CA ILE A 109 -10.13 -8.10 -6.74
C ILE A 109 -8.88 -7.58 -7.44
N GLY A 110 -7.70 -7.99 -6.98
CA GLY A 110 -6.44 -7.54 -7.54
C GLY A 110 -5.27 -7.81 -6.60
N ARG A 111 -4.13 -7.20 -6.89
CA ARG A 111 -2.90 -7.34 -6.10
C ARG A 111 -2.29 -5.97 -5.83
N MET A 112 -1.80 -5.77 -4.61
CA MET A 112 -1.11 -4.56 -4.17
C MET A 112 0.40 -4.85 -4.08
N PRO A 113 1.27 -4.15 -4.81
CA PRO A 113 2.71 -4.18 -4.55
C PRO A 113 3.00 -3.78 -3.10
N ILE A 114 3.72 -4.62 -2.36
CA ILE A 114 4.01 -4.37 -0.95
C ILE A 114 5.37 -3.71 -0.83
N MET A 115 5.42 -2.59 -0.11
CA MET A 115 6.68 -1.90 0.17
C MET A 115 7.53 -2.73 1.14
N LEU A 116 8.82 -2.87 0.87
CA LEU A 116 9.73 -3.60 1.75
C LEU A 116 9.79 -2.93 3.12
N ARG A 117 9.79 -3.75 4.19
CA ARG A 117 9.73 -3.33 5.60
C ARG A 117 8.42 -2.63 6.04
N SER A 118 7.37 -2.63 5.21
CA SER A 118 6.01 -2.20 5.62
C SER A 118 5.30 -3.24 6.51
N SER A 119 4.15 -2.88 7.08
CA SER A 119 3.42 -3.75 8.03
C SER A 119 3.05 -5.12 7.47
N ASN A 120 2.83 -5.22 6.15
CA ASN A 120 2.45 -6.46 5.48
C ASN A 120 3.65 -7.19 4.83
N CYS A 121 4.85 -6.61 4.91
CA CYS A 121 6.06 -7.24 4.39
C CYS A 121 6.53 -8.34 5.36
N ILE A 122 6.96 -9.48 4.81
CA ILE A 122 7.47 -10.60 5.62
C ILE A 122 8.74 -10.26 6.40
N LEU A 123 9.47 -9.21 6.01
CA LEU A 123 10.74 -8.81 6.62
C LEU A 123 10.58 -7.99 7.90
N THR A 124 9.36 -7.54 8.18
CA THR A 124 9.07 -6.67 9.32
C THR A 124 9.09 -7.48 10.63
N GLY A 125 9.80 -6.98 11.64
CA GLY A 125 9.91 -7.63 12.94
C GLY A 125 10.84 -8.85 13.02
N LYS A 126 11.50 -9.22 11.91
CA LYS A 126 12.47 -10.34 11.88
C LYS A 126 13.82 -9.96 12.47
N SER A 127 14.41 -10.90 13.19
CA SER A 127 15.79 -10.82 13.68
C SER A 127 16.82 -10.91 12.55
N PRO A 128 18.07 -10.44 12.75
CA PRO A 128 19.13 -10.57 11.75
C PRO A 128 19.36 -12.01 11.26
N ALA A 129 19.24 -13.01 12.15
CA ALA A 129 19.39 -14.41 11.80
C ALA A 129 18.24 -14.92 10.90
N GLU A 130 17.01 -14.45 11.12
CA GLU A 130 15.87 -14.79 10.27
C GLU A 130 15.93 -14.09 8.91
N LEU A 131 16.44 -12.86 8.86
CA LEU A 131 16.67 -12.15 7.59
C LEU A 131 17.75 -12.84 6.76
N ALA A 132 18.82 -13.33 7.40
CA ALA A 132 19.84 -14.12 6.72
C ALA A 132 19.25 -15.39 6.07
N LYS A 133 18.31 -16.07 6.74
CA LYS A 133 17.58 -17.23 6.17
C LYS A 133 16.72 -16.87 4.96
N LEU A 134 16.33 -15.59 4.81
CA LEU A 134 15.58 -15.07 3.68
C LEU A 134 16.48 -14.43 2.61
N ASN A 135 17.80 -14.53 2.75
CA ASN A 135 18.78 -13.85 1.89
C ASN A 135 18.60 -12.32 1.83
N GLU A 136 18.20 -11.71 2.95
CA GLU A 136 18.00 -10.26 3.07
C GLU A 136 18.98 -9.64 4.05
N CYS A 137 19.41 -8.42 3.75
CA CYS A 137 20.34 -7.69 4.60
C CYS A 137 19.62 -7.04 5.80
N PRO A 138 20.09 -7.23 7.05
CA PRO A 138 19.55 -6.54 8.22
C PRO A 138 19.67 -5.02 8.16
N LEU A 139 20.65 -4.52 7.41
CA LEU A 139 20.92 -3.08 7.23
C LEU A 139 20.18 -2.48 6.03
N ASP A 140 19.44 -3.28 5.26
CA ASP A 140 18.59 -2.75 4.19
C ASP A 140 17.48 -1.86 4.81
N PRO A 141 17.43 -0.57 4.46
CA PRO A 141 16.44 0.36 5.00
C PRO A 141 15.00 0.04 4.59
N GLY A 142 14.77 -0.68 3.51
CA GLY A 142 13.44 -0.87 2.91
C GLY A 142 12.87 0.41 2.31
N GLY A 143 11.53 0.52 2.24
CA GLY A 143 10.87 1.74 1.72
C GLY A 143 10.73 1.82 0.20
N TYR A 144 11.03 0.74 -0.51
CA TYR A 144 10.92 0.62 -1.96
C TYR A 144 10.12 -0.63 -2.34
N PHE A 145 9.83 -0.78 -3.63
CA PHE A 145 9.05 -1.88 -4.18
C PHE A 145 9.92 -2.76 -5.09
N VAL A 146 9.62 -4.06 -5.16
CA VAL A 146 10.18 -4.94 -6.18
C VAL A 146 9.10 -5.19 -7.23
N VAL A 147 9.30 -4.70 -8.44
CA VAL A 147 8.35 -4.79 -9.56
C VAL A 147 9.07 -5.37 -10.76
N ARG A 148 8.62 -6.55 -11.22
CA ARG A 148 9.23 -7.31 -12.31
C ARG A 148 10.75 -7.49 -12.10
N GLY A 149 11.15 -7.99 -10.93
CA GLY A 149 12.55 -8.19 -10.55
C GLY A 149 13.31 -6.92 -10.18
N SER A 150 12.85 -5.75 -10.62
CA SER A 150 13.55 -4.48 -10.42
C SER A 150 13.09 -3.75 -9.16
N GLU A 151 14.04 -3.13 -8.46
CA GLU A 151 13.76 -2.26 -7.34
C GLU A 151 13.31 -0.87 -7.82
N LYS A 152 12.21 -0.36 -7.27
CA LYS A 152 11.58 0.90 -7.65
C LYS A 152 11.27 1.72 -6.39
N VAL A 153 11.75 2.96 -6.37
CA VAL A 153 11.53 3.93 -5.30
C VAL A 153 10.57 5.01 -5.81
N ILE A 154 9.57 5.38 -5.00
CA ILE A 154 8.74 6.56 -5.28
C ILE A 154 9.45 7.76 -4.68
N LEU A 155 9.87 8.70 -5.53
CA LEU A 155 10.50 9.94 -5.08
C LEU A 155 9.46 10.87 -4.46
N ILE A 156 9.79 11.48 -3.32
CA ILE A 156 8.96 12.48 -2.66
C ILE A 156 8.81 13.66 -3.62
N GLN A 157 7.57 14.06 -3.90
CA GLN A 157 7.25 15.22 -4.72
C GLN A 157 6.82 16.36 -3.82
N GLU A 158 7.45 17.52 -4.00
CA GLU A 158 7.02 18.75 -3.37
C GLU A 158 5.86 19.35 -4.17
N GLN A 159 4.77 19.69 -3.48
CA GLN A 159 3.61 20.35 -4.08
C GLN A 159 3.26 21.58 -3.25
N LEU A 160 2.78 22.62 -3.95
CA LEU A 160 2.22 23.80 -3.28
C LEU A 160 1.04 23.40 -2.40
N SER A 161 0.92 24.08 -1.26
CA SER A 161 -0.17 23.88 -0.33
C SER A 161 -1.50 24.18 -1.01
N LYS A 162 -2.38 23.19 -1.07
CA LYS A 162 -3.75 23.35 -1.56
C LYS A 162 -4.60 24.09 -0.52
N ASN A 163 -5.68 24.71 -0.96
CA ASN A 163 -6.64 25.43 -0.11
C ASN A 163 -6.00 26.59 0.68
N ARG A 164 -5.00 27.25 0.08
CA ARG A 164 -4.37 28.45 0.63
C ARG A 164 -4.31 29.51 -0.46
N MET A 165 -4.87 30.69 -0.18
CA MET A 165 -4.73 31.83 -1.07
C MET A 165 -3.26 32.24 -1.19
N ILE A 166 -2.78 32.35 -2.42
CA ILE A 166 -1.46 32.87 -2.74
C ILE A 166 -1.65 34.25 -3.34
N VAL A 167 -0.94 35.24 -2.78
CA VAL A 167 -0.95 36.62 -3.26
C VAL A 167 0.45 36.92 -3.77
N GLU A 168 0.57 37.26 -5.05
CA GLU A 168 1.85 37.64 -5.67
C GLU A 168 1.73 38.96 -6.43
N LEU A 169 2.88 39.55 -6.77
CA LEU A 169 2.94 40.73 -7.62
C LEU A 169 3.35 40.29 -9.03
N ASP A 170 2.56 40.68 -10.04
CA ASP A 170 2.98 40.59 -11.44
C ASP A 170 4.22 41.47 -11.69
N ARG A 171 4.90 41.25 -12.81
CA ARG A 171 6.03 42.06 -13.29
C ARG A 171 5.70 43.55 -13.40
N LYS A 172 4.42 43.91 -13.52
CA LYS A 172 3.91 45.29 -13.58
C LYS A 172 3.55 45.87 -12.20
N GLY A 173 3.76 45.14 -11.11
CA GLY A 173 3.39 45.54 -9.75
C GLY A 173 1.90 45.41 -9.42
N ILE A 174 1.13 44.69 -10.24
CA ILE A 174 -0.29 44.42 -10.00
C ILE A 174 -0.41 43.19 -9.10
N VAL A 175 -1.24 43.28 -8.06
CA VAL A 175 -1.51 42.16 -7.14
C VAL A 175 -2.37 41.12 -7.87
N LEU A 176 -1.87 39.89 -7.94
CA LEU A 176 -2.57 38.71 -8.44
C LEU A 176 -2.92 37.79 -7.26
N GLN A 177 -4.10 37.18 -7.31
CA GLN A 177 -4.63 36.32 -6.25
C GLN A 177 -5.13 35.00 -6.86
N TYR A 178 -4.65 33.88 -6.32
CA TYR A 178 -5.03 32.52 -6.74
C TYR A 178 -5.29 31.61 -5.53
#